data_AF-A0A1I4NJ91-F1
#
_entry.id   AF-A0A1I4NJ91-F1
#
_cell.length_a   1.000
_cell.length_b   1.000
_cell.length_c   1.000
_cell.angle_alpha   90.00
_cell.angle_beta   90.00
_cell.angle_gamma   90.00
#
_symmetry.space_group_name_H-M   'P 1'
#
loop_
_entity.id
_entity.type
_entity.pdbx_description
1 polymer ?
#
loop_
_entity_poly.entity_id
_entity_poly.type
_entity_poly.pdbx_seq_one_letter_code
_entity_poly.pdbx_strand_id
1 'polypeptide(L)'
;MAAAFIVEFVLTALLVLTILGATDLKAPVGFAGLAIGVVLTVIHLVSIPVTNTSVNPARSIGPALFAGWDAVGQLWLFVLAPLLGGAAAAGLYSTMRALDPVVQMPVRQAVQALPAELEQRLEKAGIKPVEY
;
A
#
# COMPACT_ATOMS: atom_id res chain seq x y z
N MET A 1 12.00 -18.56 -16.05
CA MET A 1 10.72 -17.84 -16.27
C MET A 1 9.76 -17.96 -15.09
N ALA A 2 9.39 -19.15 -14.60
CA ALA A 2 8.44 -19.27 -13.47
C ALA A 2 8.90 -18.54 -12.18
N ALA A 3 10.16 -18.74 -11.76
CA ALA A 3 10.71 -18.04 -10.60
C ALA A 3 10.69 -16.51 -10.76
N ALA A 4 11.04 -16.00 -11.95
CA ALA A 4 11.00 -14.56 -12.25
C ALA A 4 9.57 -14.01 -12.14
N PHE A 5 8.58 -14.70 -12.71
CA PHE A 5 7.18 -14.29 -12.61
C PHE A 5 6.70 -14.27 -11.16
N ILE A 6 6.97 -15.33 -10.38
CA ILE A 6 6.54 -15.44 -8.99
C ILE A 6 7.16 -14.32 -8.14
N VAL A 7 8.47 -14.09 -8.29
CA VAL A 7 9.18 -13.04 -7.54
C VAL A 7 8.63 -11.66 -7.88
N GLU A 8 8.50 -11.32 -9.17
CA GLU A 8 7.96 -10.03 -9.59
C GLU A 8 6.51 -9.82 -9.15
N PHE A 9 5.67 -10.86 -9.22
CA PHE A 9 4.29 -10.81 -8.76
C PHE A 9 4.21 -10.56 -7.25
N VAL A 10 4.88 -11.39 -6.44
CA VAL A 10 4.81 -11.34 -4.97
C VAL A 10 5.42 -10.05 -4.44
N LEU A 11 6.57 -9.64 -4.97
CA LEU A 11 7.24 -8.43 -4.48
C LEU A 11 6.52 -7.15 -4.94
N THR A 12 5.91 -7.14 -6.13
CA THR A 12 5.04 -6.01 -6.51
C THR A 12 3.79 -5.96 -5.64
N ALA A 13 3.19 -7.13 -5.32
CA ALA A 13 2.06 -7.19 -4.40
C ALA A 13 2.44 -6.62 -3.01
N LEU A 14 3.60 -7.00 -2.48
CA LEU A 14 4.13 -6.46 -1.22
C LEU A 14 4.33 -4.94 -1.28
N LEU A 15 4.90 -4.42 -2.37
CA LEU A 15 5.10 -2.98 -2.56
C LEU A 15 3.77 -2.23 -2.59
N VAL A 16 2.79 -2.73 -3.37
CA VAL A 16 1.48 -2.08 -3.49
C VAL A 16 0.68 -2.18 -2.19
N LEU A 17 0.72 -3.31 -1.48
CA LEU A 17 0.13 -3.42 -0.13
C LEU A 17 0.74 -2.40 0.84
N THR A 18 2.06 -2.23 0.78
CA THR A 18 2.76 -1.25 1.62
C THR A 18 2.32 0.17 1.28
N ILE A 19 2.20 0.51 -0.01
CA ILE A 19 1.71 1.83 -0.44
C ILE A 19 0.30 2.04 0.10
N LEU A 20 -0.62 1.11 -0.13
CA LEU A 20 -2.02 1.23 0.30
C LEU A 20 -2.15 1.35 1.81
N GLY A 21 -1.45 0.50 2.57
CA GLY A 21 -1.47 0.53 4.03
C GLY A 21 -0.81 1.78 4.62
N ALA A 22 0.35 2.20 4.09
CA ALA A 22 1.08 3.35 4.61
C ALA A 22 0.45 4.70 4.26
N THR A 23 -0.43 4.72 3.25
CA THR A 23 -1.20 5.91 2.83
C THR A 23 -2.65 5.90 3.32
N ASP A 24 -3.04 4.91 4.13
CA ASP A 24 -4.39 4.84 4.68
C ASP A 24 -4.64 5.94 5.72
N LEU A 25 -5.92 6.30 5.90
CA LEU A 25 -6.35 7.28 6.91
C LEU A 25 -5.97 6.87 8.34
N LYS A 26 -5.83 5.57 8.58
CA LYS A 26 -5.42 5.02 9.88
C LYS A 26 -3.92 5.01 10.10
N ALA A 27 -3.12 5.24 9.06
CA ALA A 27 -1.67 5.21 9.17
C ALA A 27 -1.13 6.52 9.77
N PRO A 28 -0.02 6.47 10.54
CA PRO A 28 0.65 7.68 11.02
C PRO A 28 1.07 8.59 9.86
N VAL A 29 0.58 9.82 9.86
CA VAL A 29 0.88 10.82 8.82
C VAL A 29 2.37 11.13 8.78
N GLY A 30 2.93 11.24 7.57
CA GLY A 30 4.32 11.63 7.34
C GLY A 30 5.31 10.46 7.20
N PHE A 31 4.91 9.22 7.51
CA PHE A 31 5.82 8.06 7.45
C PHE A 31 5.71 7.23 6.16
N ALA A 32 4.74 7.53 5.29
CA ALA A 32 4.47 6.75 4.08
C ALA A 32 5.71 6.58 3.18
N GLY A 33 6.43 7.68 2.92
CA GLY A 33 7.63 7.65 2.09
C GLY A 33 8.74 6.76 2.66
N LEU A 34 8.95 6.79 3.98
CA LEU A 34 9.94 5.94 4.64
C LEU A 34 9.56 4.46 4.54
N ALA A 35 8.30 4.12 4.84
CA ALA A 35 7.82 2.75 4.76
C ALA A 35 7.95 2.17 3.34
N ILE A 36 7.50 2.93 2.33
CA ILE A 36 7.58 2.54 0.92
C ILE A 36 9.03 2.40 0.48
N GLY A 37 9.89 3.36 0.85
CA GLY A 37 11.31 3.34 0.50
C GLY A 37 12.05 2.13 1.08
N VAL A 38 11.86 1.84 2.37
CA VAL A 38 12.47 0.68 3.04
C VAL A 38 12.00 -0.63 2.40
N VAL A 39 10.71 -0.78 2.15
CA VAL A 39 10.18 -1.98 1.48
C VAL A 39 10.76 -2.12 0.08
N LEU A 40 10.85 -1.04 -0.69
CA LEU A 40 11.48 -1.07 -2.01
C LEU A 40 12.96 -1.47 -1.93
N THR A 41 13.72 -0.98 -0.94
CA THR A 41 15.10 -1.40 -0.70
C THR A 41 15.19 -2.90 -0.41
N VAL A 42 14.33 -3.43 0.47
CA VAL A 42 14.30 -4.87 0.78
C VAL A 42 13.96 -5.69 -0.46
N ILE A 43 13.00 -5.24 -1.27
CA ILE A 43 12.65 -5.88 -2.54
C ILE A 43 13.88 -5.99 -3.46
N HIS A 44 14.70 -4.94 -3.55
CA HIS A 44 15.94 -4.97 -4.33
C HIS A 44 16.96 -5.95 -3.77
N LEU A 45 17.17 -5.95 -2.45
CA LEU A 45 18.10 -6.88 -1.80
C LEU A 45 17.74 -8.35 -2.08
N VAL A 46 16.46 -8.65 -2.22
CA VAL A 46 15.96 -10.02 -2.48
C VAL A 46 16.00 -10.37 -3.97
N SER A 47 15.57 -9.46 -4.86
CA SER A 47 15.23 -9.82 -6.25
C SER A 47 16.26 -9.44 -7.31
N ILE A 48 17.28 -8.62 -6.99
CA ILE A 48 18.38 -8.32 -7.91
C ILE A 48 19.01 -9.60 -8.49
N PRO A 49 19.39 -10.63 -7.70
CA PRO A 49 20.01 -11.84 -8.25
C PRO A 49 19.06 -12.72 -9.08
N VAL A 50 17.75 -12.47 -9.05
CA VAL A 50 16.75 -13.26 -9.78
C VAL A 50 16.34 -12.61 -11.09
N THR A 51 16.03 -11.31 -11.05
CA THR A 51 15.44 -10.58 -12.20
C THR A 51 16.07 -9.20 -12.45
N ASN A 52 17.09 -8.82 -11.68
CA ASN A 52 17.60 -7.45 -11.61
C ASN A 52 16.55 -6.42 -11.14
N THR A 53 15.49 -6.93 -10.49
CA THR A 53 14.37 -6.20 -9.87
C THR A 53 13.66 -5.22 -10.81
N SER A 54 12.50 -5.63 -11.33
CA SER A 54 11.58 -4.70 -11.98
C SER A 54 10.67 -4.00 -10.97
N VAL A 55 9.66 -4.75 -10.47
CA VAL A 55 8.47 -4.31 -9.70
C VAL A 55 7.77 -3.05 -10.24
N ASN A 56 8.11 -2.65 -11.48
CA ASN A 56 7.71 -1.39 -12.08
C ASN A 56 7.94 -1.48 -13.60
N PRO A 57 6.86 -1.60 -14.39
CA PRO A 57 6.96 -1.68 -15.84
C PRO A 57 7.75 -0.51 -16.45
N ALA A 58 7.57 0.73 -15.97
CA ALA A 58 8.29 1.89 -16.49
C ALA A 58 9.81 1.80 -16.25
N ARG A 59 10.22 1.28 -15.07
CA ARG A 59 11.63 1.03 -14.73
C ARG A 59 12.27 -0.03 -15.63
N SER A 60 11.49 -0.96 -16.16
CA SER A 60 11.97 -2.01 -17.08
C SER A 60 11.92 -1.58 -18.54
N ILE A 61 10.88 -0.85 -18.95
CA ILE A 61 10.72 -0.36 -20.33
C ILE A 61 11.90 0.54 -20.72
N GLY A 62 12.25 1.52 -19.87
CA GLY A 62 13.29 2.51 -20.18
C GLY A 62 14.61 1.87 -20.63
N PRO A 63 15.30 1.08 -19.79
CA PRO A 63 16.55 0.43 -20.15
C PRO A 63 16.41 -0.61 -21.28
N ALA A 64 15.30 -1.34 -21.35
CA ALA A 64 15.10 -2.38 -22.36
C ALA A 64 15.16 -1.83 -23.79
N LEU A 65 14.68 -0.61 -24.01
CA LEU A 65 14.74 0.06 -25.31
C LEU A 65 16.17 0.34 -25.80
N PHE A 66 17.14 0.43 -24.88
CA PHE A 66 18.54 0.68 -25.20
C PHE A 66 19.41 -0.58 -25.11
N ALA A 67 18.91 -1.66 -24.51
CA ALA A 67 19.65 -2.91 -24.30
C ALA A 67 19.53 -3.93 -25.45
N GLY A 68 18.68 -3.65 -26.45
CA GLY A 68 18.52 -4.49 -27.65
C GLY A 68 17.33 -5.48 -27.60
N TRP A 69 17.16 -6.24 -28.68
CA TRP A 69 15.96 -7.06 -28.91
C TRP A 69 15.73 -8.16 -27.87
N ASP A 70 16.79 -8.73 -27.30
CA ASP A 70 16.66 -9.76 -26.28
C ASP A 70 15.98 -9.23 -25.01
N ALA A 71 16.29 -7.99 -24.61
CA ALA A 71 15.66 -7.34 -23.46
C ALA A 71 14.19 -6.97 -23.75
N VAL A 72 13.92 -6.44 -24.95
CA VAL A 72 12.55 -6.12 -25.39
C VAL A 72 11.68 -7.37 -25.46
N GLY A 73 12.22 -8.51 -25.93
CA GLY A 73 11.52 -9.79 -26.00
C GLY A 73 11.12 -10.36 -24.63
N GLN A 74 11.78 -9.95 -23.54
CA GLN A 74 11.46 -10.39 -22.18
C GLN A 74 10.56 -9.39 -21.43
N LEU A 75 10.36 -8.20 -21.97
CA LEU A 75 9.69 -7.08 -21.31
C LEU A 75 8.26 -7.40 -20.88
N TRP A 76 7.56 -8.27 -21.62
CA TRP A 76 6.19 -8.68 -21.30
C TRP A 76 6.05 -9.25 -19.88
N LEU A 77 7.07 -9.96 -19.38
CA LEU A 77 7.06 -10.54 -18.04
C LEU A 77 7.09 -9.44 -16.98
N PHE A 78 7.91 -8.41 -17.20
CA PHE A 78 8.07 -7.24 -16.34
C PHE A 78 6.91 -6.23 -16.46
N VAL A 79 5.98 -6.47 -17.38
CA VAL A 79 4.72 -5.75 -17.46
C VAL A 79 3.62 -6.56 -16.76
N LEU A 80 3.43 -7.82 -17.17
CA LEU A 80 2.32 -8.64 -16.68
C LEU A 80 2.45 -9.00 -15.20
N ALA A 81 3.63 -9.46 -14.75
CA ALA A 81 3.78 -9.90 -13.37
C ALA A 81 3.57 -8.75 -12.36
N PRO A 82 4.16 -7.55 -12.55
CA PRO A 82 3.88 -6.41 -11.67
C PRO A 82 2.43 -5.94 -11.69
N LEU A 83 1.78 -5.89 -12.86
CA LEU A 83 0.37 -5.49 -12.95
C LEU A 83 -0.55 -6.46 -12.21
N LEU A 84 -0.34 -7.76 -12.38
CA LEU A 84 -1.12 -8.78 -11.67
C LEU A 84 -0.85 -8.75 -10.16
N GLY A 85 0.40 -8.58 -9.75
CA GLY A 85 0.78 -8.46 -8.34
C GLY A 85 0.12 -7.24 -7.67
N GLY A 86 0.17 -6.09 -8.34
CA GLY A 86 -0.48 -4.87 -7.87
C GLY A 86 -2.01 -4.99 -7.80
N ALA A 87 -2.64 -5.61 -8.80
CA ALA A 87 -4.08 -5.86 -8.79
C ALA A 87 -4.50 -6.80 -7.64
N ALA A 88 -3.72 -7.87 -7.40
CA ALA A 88 -3.96 -8.80 -6.30
C ALA A 88 -3.84 -8.10 -4.93
N ALA A 89 -2.81 -7.27 -4.75
CA ALA A 89 -2.63 -6.44 -3.55
C ALA A 89 -3.80 -5.48 -3.31
N ALA A 90 -4.25 -4.78 -4.36
CA ALA A 90 -5.39 -3.88 -4.27
C ALA A 90 -6.68 -4.62 -3.91
N GLY A 91 -6.92 -5.79 -4.50
CA GLY A 91 -8.04 -6.66 -4.17
C GLY A 91 -8.01 -7.10 -2.70
N LEU A 92 -6.88 -7.61 -2.24
CA LEU A 92 -6.68 -8.03 -0.84
C LEU A 92 -6.93 -6.86 0.13
N TYR A 93 -6.31 -5.71 -0.13
CA TYR A 93 -6.45 -4.54 0.72
C TYR A 93 -7.88 -4.02 0.78
N SER A 94 -8.59 -4.01 -0.36
CA SER A 94 -10.00 -3.65 -0.44
C SER A 94 -10.87 -4.56 0.43
N THR A 95 -10.64 -5.89 0.38
CA THR A 95 -11.34 -6.84 1.25
C THR A 95 -11.05 -6.58 2.73
N MET A 96 -9.79 -6.33 3.10
CA MET A 96 -9.42 -6.01 4.49
C MET A 96 -10.13 -4.73 4.98
N ARG A 97 -10.16 -3.68 4.16
CA ARG A 97 -10.88 -2.44 4.48
C ARG A 97 -12.38 -2.62 4.56
N ALA A 98 -12.96 -3.46 3.70
CA ALA A 98 -14.39 -3.75 3.74
C ALA A 98 -14.80 -4.47 5.04
N LEU A 99 -13.89 -5.23 5.65
CA LEU A 99 -14.10 -5.92 6.93
C LEU A 99 -13.85 -5.01 8.15
N ASP A 100 -13.39 -3.78 7.94
CA ASP A 100 -13.01 -2.88 9.02
C ASP A 100 -14.25 -2.18 9.61
N PRO A 101 -14.61 -2.44 10.88
CA PRO A 101 -15.82 -1.89 11.49
C PRO A 101 -15.78 -0.36 11.61
N VAL A 102 -14.59 0.24 11.67
CA VAL A 102 -14.43 1.71 11.74
C VAL A 102 -14.77 2.36 10.39
N VAL A 103 -14.44 1.70 9.28
CA VAL A 103 -14.80 2.18 7.93
C VAL A 103 -16.30 2.06 7.70
N GLN A 104 -16.95 1.09 8.34
CA GLN A 104 -18.39 0.87 8.24
C GLN A 104 -19.22 1.81 9.12
N MET A 105 -18.62 2.57 10.06
CA MET A 105 -19.37 3.48 10.92
C MET A 105 -20.06 4.57 10.08
N PRO A 106 -21.41 4.63 10.09
CA PRO A 106 -22.14 5.72 9.47
C PRO A 106 -21.70 7.06 10.09
N VAL A 107 -21.52 8.10 9.28
CA VAL A 107 -21.13 9.46 9.72
C VAL A 107 -21.99 9.94 10.90
N ARG A 108 -23.28 9.61 10.91
CA ARG A 108 -24.19 9.93 12.01
C ARG A 108 -23.77 9.32 13.35
N GLN A 109 -23.29 8.08 13.37
CA GLN A 109 -22.85 7.40 14.60
C GLN A 109 -21.49 7.95 15.06
N ALA A 110 -20.58 8.25 14.14
CA ALA A 110 -19.31 8.92 14.47
C ALA A 110 -19.55 10.31 15.08
N VAL A 111 -20.47 11.09 14.51
CA VAL A 111 -20.86 12.41 15.03
C VAL A 111 -21.59 12.31 16.37
N GLN A 112 -22.29 11.21 16.67
CA GLN A 112 -22.94 10.99 17.97
C GLN A 112 -21.96 10.58 19.07
N ALA A 113 -20.87 9.88 18.73
CA ALA A 113 -19.84 9.50 19.69
C ALA A 113 -19.00 10.70 20.16
N LEU A 114 -18.70 11.65 19.26
CA LEU A 114 -17.90 12.84 19.59
C LEU A 114 -18.44 13.68 20.78
N PRO A 115 -19.74 14.03 20.84
CA PRO A 115 -20.32 14.76 21.97
C PRO A 115 -20.19 14.01 23.29
N ALA A 116 -20.48 12.71 23.32
CA ALA A 116 -20.39 11.89 24.54
C ALA A 116 -18.93 11.75 25.02
N GLU A 117 -17.99 11.62 24.09
CA GLU A 117 -16.56 11.52 24.40
C GLU A 117 -15.99 12.88 24.87
N LEU A 118 -16.53 14.00 24.34
CA LEU A 118 -16.20 15.35 24.76
C LEU A 118 -16.79 15.66 26.15
N GLU A 119 -18.02 15.24 26.44
CA GLU A 119 -18.62 15.30 27.77
C GLU A 119 -17.79 14.52 28.79
N GLN A 120 -17.35 13.30 28.45
CA GLN A 120 -16.45 12.51 29.31
C GLN A 120 -15.11 13.23 29.58
N ARG A 121 -14.57 13.92 28.57
CA ARG A 121 -13.33 14.70 28.72
C ARG A 121 -13.54 15.93 29.60
N LEU A 122 -14.67 16.61 29.45
CA LEU A 122 -15.05 17.76 30.28
C LEU A 122 -15.31 17.35 31.73
N GLU A 123 -15.98 16.23 31.95
CA GLU A 123 -16.24 15.66 33.28
C GLU A 123 -14.93 15.25 33.97
N LYS A 124 -14.03 14.55 33.26
CA LYS A 124 -12.68 14.25 33.76
C LYS A 124 -11.85 15.50 34.05
N ALA A 125 -12.09 16.59 33.32
CA ALA A 125 -11.43 17.88 33.54
C ALA A 125 -12.11 18.73 34.64
N GLY A 126 -13.23 18.26 35.22
CA GLY A 126 -14.01 19.02 36.20
C GLY A 126 -14.69 20.26 35.61
N ILE A 127 -14.75 20.37 34.28
CA ILE A 127 -15.35 21.49 33.57
C ILE A 127 -16.83 21.14 33.36
N LYS A 128 -17.73 21.79 34.08
CA LYS A 128 -19.16 21.63 33.85
C LYS A 128 -19.55 22.31 32.54
N PRO A 129 -20.36 21.66 31.69
CA PRO A 129 -20.88 22.29 30.47
C PRO A 129 -21.69 23.54 30.85
N VAL A 130 -21.45 24.62 30.12
CA VAL A 130 -22.16 25.89 30.32
C VAL A 130 -23.53 25.73 29.67
N GLU A 131 -24.58 25.54 30.47
CA GLU A 131 -25.96 25.61 29.99
C GLU A 131 -26.25 27.07 29.60
N TYR A 132 -26.54 27.29 28.32
CA TYR A 132 -27.03 28.57 27.80
C TYR A 132 -28.56 28.63 27.85
#